data_AF-A0A9D1RUP0-F1
#
_entry.id   AF-A0A9D1RUP0-F1
#
_cell.length_a   1.000
_cell.length_b   1.000
_cell.length_c   1.000
_cell.angle_alpha   90.00
_cell.angle_beta   90.00
_cell.angle_gamma   90.00
#
_symmetry.space_group_name_H-M   'P 1'
#
loop_
_entity.id
_entity.type
_entity.pdbx_description
1 polymer ?
#
loop_
_entity_poly.entity_id
_entity_poly.type
_entity_poly.pdbx_seq_one_letter_code
_entity_poly.pdbx_strand_id
1 'polypeptide(L)'
;GAKYVKDGFNIPFETLLGFGGDKVPDIDLNFSGEYQAKAHRHTFELFGESHVFRAGTIGTVAEKTAFGYVKKYLDERGMHVTRAEENRLAQGCTGVKRTTGQHPGGMVVIPQDREIYDFCPVQHPADDPNTDIVTTHFEYHSMESNILKLDMLGHDDPSMIRMLEDLTGMDAKTIPLDDPDTMSLFKSSKALGFENDKILGPTGAVAIPEFGTSFVRGMLLDTQPEQFDILVRLSGFSHGTDVWLGNAKDLIVEQGIPVGQAIGCRDDIMIFLISCGMPEKRSFKIMESVRKGRGLPDGAEEEMKAAGVPDWYIESCKKIKYLFPKAHAVAYVMMAFRIAWFKAHEPLAFYAAYFSIRAKAFDATCMCWGMDTALAKMREIQAKEKGASAVEQDMLTTLEVVYEFYLRGFTFAHVDLYASHATLFQVDKEKKALIPPFTAIPGLGETAAWSIMEQREGKRFISIEEFSAACPKVSKTHIEQLKAAGALDGMPDTSQMNLFDGF
;
A
#
# COMPACT_ATOMS: atom_id res chain seq x y z
N GLY A 1 11.01 -37.71 15.73
CA GLY A 1 11.63 -37.34 14.44
C GLY A 1 11.84 -35.85 14.39
N ALA A 2 12.66 -35.34 13.46
CA ALA A 2 12.80 -33.91 13.25
C ALA A 2 11.51 -33.32 12.64
N LYS A 3 11.19 -32.06 12.98
CA LYS A 3 10.04 -31.34 12.38
C LYS A 3 10.39 -30.97 10.94
N TYR A 4 9.55 -31.37 9.98
CA TYR A 4 9.75 -31.01 8.57
C TYR A 4 9.39 -29.55 8.30
N VAL A 5 10.12 -28.94 7.36
CA VAL A 5 9.78 -27.64 6.78
C VAL A 5 8.72 -27.87 5.70
N LYS A 6 7.68 -27.04 5.69
CA LYS A 6 6.62 -27.04 4.68
C LYS A 6 6.91 -25.90 3.69
N ASP A 7 7.05 -26.22 2.41
CA ASP A 7 7.31 -25.24 1.35
C ASP A 7 6.80 -25.76 0.00
N GLY A 8 6.69 -24.86 -0.99
CA GLY A 8 6.24 -25.15 -2.35
C GLY A 8 4.80 -24.73 -2.61
N PHE A 9 4.61 -23.86 -3.61
CA PHE A 9 3.31 -23.29 -3.98
C PHE A 9 2.79 -23.70 -5.36
N ASN A 10 3.49 -24.65 -6.01
CA ASN A 10 3.19 -25.17 -7.35
C ASN A 10 3.08 -24.04 -8.41
N ILE A 11 4.15 -23.25 -8.56
CA ILE A 11 4.20 -22.12 -9.49
C ILE A 11 5.05 -22.53 -10.71
N PRO A 12 4.49 -22.53 -11.92
CA PRO A 12 5.22 -22.91 -13.13
C PRO A 12 6.19 -21.80 -13.53
N PHE A 13 7.41 -22.20 -13.89
CA PHE A 13 8.48 -21.26 -14.27
C PHE A 13 8.13 -20.46 -15.53
N GLU A 14 7.36 -21.08 -16.43
CA GLU A 14 6.93 -20.50 -17.70
C GLU A 14 6.00 -19.31 -17.52
N THR A 15 5.41 -19.12 -16.33
CA THR A 15 4.75 -17.86 -15.99
C THR A 15 5.70 -16.66 -16.11
N LEU A 16 6.99 -16.85 -15.82
CA LEU A 16 8.04 -15.84 -15.94
C LEU A 16 8.50 -15.67 -17.40
N LEU A 17 9.11 -16.70 -17.99
CA LEU A 17 9.80 -16.62 -19.31
C LEU A 17 8.98 -17.12 -20.50
N GLY A 18 7.79 -17.68 -20.27
CA GLY A 18 7.03 -18.37 -21.30
C GLY A 18 7.73 -19.63 -21.81
N PHE A 19 7.21 -20.17 -22.91
CA PHE A 19 7.81 -21.31 -23.59
C PHE A 19 8.67 -20.83 -24.77
N GLY A 20 9.96 -21.15 -24.74
CA GLY A 20 10.92 -20.81 -25.80
C GLY A 20 11.65 -19.48 -25.63
N GLY A 21 11.44 -18.75 -24.53
CA GLY A 21 12.18 -17.51 -24.23
C GLY A 21 11.75 -16.28 -25.03
N ASP A 22 10.59 -16.33 -25.68
CA ASP A 22 10.05 -15.23 -26.50
C ASP A 22 9.53 -14.04 -25.65
N LYS A 23 9.62 -14.12 -24.32
CA LYS A 23 9.14 -13.10 -23.38
C LYS A 23 10.31 -12.53 -22.57
N VAL A 24 10.43 -11.20 -22.56
CA VAL A 24 11.33 -10.46 -21.68
C VAL A 24 10.60 -10.18 -20.36
N PRO A 25 11.04 -10.76 -19.22
CA PRO A 25 10.46 -10.44 -17.93
C PRO A 25 11.18 -9.26 -17.28
N ASP A 26 10.47 -8.60 -16.38
CA ASP A 26 11.08 -7.68 -15.41
C ASP A 26 11.34 -8.43 -14.09
N ILE A 27 12.25 -7.92 -13.25
CA ILE A 27 12.46 -8.40 -11.87
C ILE A 27 11.96 -7.32 -10.91
N ASP A 28 10.93 -7.66 -10.14
CA ASP A 28 10.31 -6.79 -9.15
C ASP A 28 10.83 -7.10 -7.74
N LEU A 29 11.27 -6.05 -7.03
CA LEU A 29 11.76 -6.13 -5.66
C LEU A 29 11.14 -5.01 -4.82
N ASN A 30 10.49 -5.40 -3.72
CA ASN A 30 9.97 -4.46 -2.73
C ASN A 30 11.02 -4.18 -1.65
N PHE A 31 11.53 -2.95 -1.64
CA PHE A 31 12.40 -2.42 -0.59
C PHE A 31 11.59 -1.55 0.37
N SER A 32 12.11 -1.38 1.60
CA SER A 32 11.64 -0.30 2.47
C SER A 32 11.81 1.05 1.75
N GLY A 33 10.82 1.95 1.87
CA GLY A 33 10.91 3.31 1.31
C GLY A 33 12.18 4.06 1.75
N GLU A 34 12.62 3.88 2.99
CA GLU A 34 13.85 4.49 3.54
C GLU A 34 15.13 3.94 2.88
N TYR A 35 15.08 2.71 2.37
CA TYR A 35 16.23 2.04 1.76
C TYR A 35 16.24 2.12 0.24
N GLN A 36 15.09 2.36 -0.38
CA GLN A 36 14.90 2.30 -1.83
C GLN A 36 15.95 3.11 -2.61
N ALA A 37 16.22 4.36 -2.18
CA ALA A 37 17.20 5.23 -2.81
C ALA A 37 18.64 4.67 -2.73
N LYS A 38 19.00 4.02 -1.63
CA LYS A 38 20.31 3.34 -1.50
C LYS A 38 20.40 2.16 -2.45
N ALA A 39 19.33 1.40 -2.58
CA ALA A 39 19.26 0.27 -3.50
C ALA A 39 19.41 0.73 -4.97
N HIS A 40 18.76 1.84 -5.37
CA HIS A 40 18.98 2.44 -6.69
C HIS A 40 20.44 2.85 -6.88
N ARG A 41 21.06 3.54 -5.92
CA ARG A 41 22.47 3.95 -6.04
C ARG A 41 23.43 2.78 -6.20
N HIS A 42 23.16 1.66 -5.53
CA HIS A 42 23.99 0.48 -5.66
C HIS A 42 23.99 -0.09 -7.09
N THR A 43 22.93 0.13 -7.88
CA THR A 43 22.94 -0.25 -9.31
C THR A 43 23.98 0.53 -10.12
N PHE A 44 24.25 1.79 -9.76
CA PHE A 44 25.31 2.58 -10.39
C PHE A 44 26.70 2.02 -10.08
N GLU A 45 26.91 1.52 -8.87
CA GLU A 45 28.16 0.85 -8.50
C GLU A 45 28.36 -0.47 -9.26
N LEU A 46 27.28 -1.21 -9.50
CA LEU A 46 27.31 -2.51 -10.17
C LEU A 46 27.51 -2.41 -11.69
N PHE A 47 26.82 -1.47 -12.34
CA PHE A 47 26.76 -1.39 -13.81
C PHE A 47 27.45 -0.16 -14.39
N GLY A 48 27.79 0.84 -13.56
CA GLY A 48 28.31 2.13 -13.96
C GLY A 48 27.22 3.20 -14.13
N GLU A 49 27.48 4.43 -13.66
CA GLU A 49 26.55 5.57 -13.71
C GLU A 49 26.07 5.90 -15.14
N SER A 50 26.89 5.67 -16.16
CA SER A 50 26.54 5.92 -17.57
C SER A 50 25.67 4.82 -18.20
N HIS A 51 25.42 3.72 -17.49
CA HIS A 51 24.72 2.54 -18.01
C HIS A 51 23.42 2.23 -17.27
N VAL A 52 23.02 3.07 -16.31
CA VAL A 52 21.77 2.88 -15.59
C VAL A 52 21.03 4.21 -15.53
N PHE A 53 19.77 4.18 -15.95
CA PHE A 53 18.91 5.36 -15.99
C PHE A 53 17.61 5.08 -15.26
N ARG A 54 17.06 6.11 -14.61
CA ARG A 54 15.71 6.00 -14.07
C ARG A 54 14.72 5.96 -15.24
N ALA A 55 13.76 5.04 -15.24
CA ALA A 55 12.71 5.09 -16.25
C ALA A 55 11.91 6.40 -16.09
N GLY A 56 11.76 7.16 -17.18
CA GLY A 56 10.95 8.37 -17.20
C GLY A 56 9.45 8.09 -17.31
N THR A 57 8.64 9.04 -16.85
CA THR A 57 7.17 9.00 -17.03
C THR A 57 6.68 10.28 -17.70
N ILE A 58 5.59 10.17 -18.48
CA ILE A 58 4.93 11.30 -19.14
C ILE A 58 3.59 11.52 -18.45
N GLY A 59 3.47 12.62 -17.71
CA GLY A 59 2.21 13.03 -17.09
C GLY A 59 1.29 13.65 -18.13
N THR A 60 0.14 13.01 -18.38
CA THR A 60 -0.87 13.50 -19.32
C THR A 60 -2.06 14.14 -18.61
N VAL A 61 -2.83 14.94 -19.33
CA VAL A 61 -4.10 15.47 -18.82
C VAL A 61 -5.10 14.32 -18.70
N ALA A 62 -5.41 13.95 -17.45
CA ALA A 62 -6.48 13.01 -17.13
C ALA A 62 -7.85 13.70 -17.06
N GLU A 63 -8.93 12.92 -17.11
CA GLU A 63 -10.32 13.40 -17.19
C GLU A 63 -10.66 14.47 -16.13
N LYS A 64 -10.35 14.24 -14.85
CA LYS A 64 -10.61 15.22 -13.77
C LYS A 64 -9.92 16.57 -14.01
N THR A 65 -8.70 16.54 -14.52
CA THR A 65 -7.93 17.77 -14.83
C THR A 65 -8.53 18.46 -16.05
N ALA A 66 -8.89 17.71 -17.08
CA ALA A 66 -9.53 18.23 -18.28
C ALA A 66 -10.83 18.97 -17.95
N PHE A 67 -11.70 18.39 -17.12
CA PHE A 67 -12.91 19.07 -16.64
C PHE A 67 -12.60 20.36 -15.88
N GLY A 68 -11.58 20.36 -15.03
CA GLY A 68 -11.13 21.57 -14.33
C GLY A 68 -10.71 22.68 -15.29
N TYR A 69 -9.97 22.36 -16.35
CA TYR A 69 -9.58 23.32 -17.38
C TYR A 69 -10.77 23.86 -18.18
N VAL A 70 -11.65 22.97 -18.65
CA VAL A 70 -12.82 23.34 -19.44
C VAL A 70 -13.75 24.26 -18.65
N LYS A 71 -14.06 23.91 -17.39
CA LYS A 71 -14.92 24.75 -16.55
C LYS A 71 -14.33 26.13 -16.32
N LYS A 72 -13.05 26.20 -15.92
CA LYS A 72 -12.37 27.48 -15.72
C LYS A 72 -12.37 28.33 -16.99
N TYR A 73 -12.11 27.74 -18.14
CA TYR A 73 -12.12 28.44 -19.43
C TYR A 73 -13.51 29.00 -19.79
N LEU A 74 -14.57 28.21 -19.57
CA LEU A 74 -15.95 28.61 -19.83
C LEU A 74 -16.39 29.74 -18.89
N ASP A 75 -16.05 29.62 -17.60
CA ASP A 75 -16.33 30.62 -16.57
C ASP A 75 -15.65 31.96 -16.88
N GLU A 76 -14.36 31.93 -17.24
CA GLU A 76 -13.58 33.13 -17.62
C GLU A 76 -14.15 33.85 -18.86
N ARG A 77 -14.91 33.13 -19.69
CA ARG A 77 -15.54 33.67 -20.90
C ARG A 77 -17.03 33.92 -20.77
N GLY A 78 -17.60 33.71 -19.57
CA GLY A 78 -19.04 33.84 -19.34
C GLY A 78 -19.89 32.93 -20.23
N MET A 79 -19.34 31.78 -20.64
CA MET A 79 -20.02 30.83 -21.51
C MET A 79 -20.72 29.75 -20.68
N HIS A 80 -22.02 29.59 -20.87
CA HIS A 80 -22.77 28.47 -20.30
C HIS A 80 -23.09 27.47 -21.40
N VAL A 81 -22.52 26.26 -21.30
CA VAL A 81 -22.72 25.17 -22.26
C VAL A 81 -23.41 23.99 -21.59
N THR A 82 -23.91 23.06 -22.40
CA THR A 82 -24.51 21.85 -21.86
C THR A 82 -23.43 20.92 -21.31
N ARG A 83 -23.80 20.04 -20.38
CA ARG A 83 -22.89 19.00 -19.87
C ARG A 83 -22.33 18.10 -20.98
N ALA A 84 -23.08 17.89 -22.05
CA ALA A 84 -22.61 17.14 -23.22
C ALA A 84 -21.43 17.86 -23.90
N GLU A 85 -21.50 19.19 -24.02
CA GLU A 85 -20.40 19.99 -24.57
C GLU A 85 -19.21 20.06 -23.61
N GLU A 86 -19.43 20.20 -22.30
CA GLU A 86 -18.34 20.09 -21.31
C GLU A 86 -17.60 18.76 -21.43
N ASN A 87 -18.34 17.65 -21.53
CA ASN A 87 -17.78 16.31 -21.68
C ASN A 87 -16.97 16.18 -22.99
N ARG A 88 -17.52 16.68 -24.11
CA ARG A 88 -16.84 16.65 -25.42
C ARG A 88 -15.53 17.44 -25.38
N LEU A 89 -15.55 18.64 -24.81
CA LEU A 89 -14.36 19.49 -24.67
C LEU A 89 -13.33 18.81 -23.74
N ALA A 90 -13.77 18.26 -22.61
CA ALA A 90 -12.88 17.58 -21.68
C ALA A 90 -12.21 16.36 -22.34
N GLN A 91 -12.97 15.54 -23.07
CA GLN A 91 -12.44 14.42 -23.85
C GLN A 91 -11.43 14.87 -24.92
N GLY A 92 -11.63 16.04 -25.54
CA GLY A 92 -10.67 16.60 -26.50
C GLY A 92 -9.35 17.07 -25.88
N CYS A 93 -9.30 17.26 -24.54
CA CYS A 93 -8.10 17.66 -23.82
C CYS A 93 -7.32 16.48 -23.23
N THR A 94 -7.92 15.29 -23.10
CA THR A 94 -7.27 14.16 -22.43
C THR A 94 -6.11 13.60 -23.25
N GLY A 95 -5.11 13.04 -22.58
CA GLY A 95 -3.93 12.44 -23.21
C GLY A 95 -2.86 13.43 -23.66
N VAL A 96 -3.15 14.74 -23.67
CA VAL A 96 -2.13 15.76 -23.95
C VAL A 96 -1.06 15.76 -22.86
N LYS A 97 0.23 15.77 -23.25
CA LYS A 97 1.36 15.87 -22.33
C LYS A 97 1.28 17.16 -21.51
N ARG A 98 1.46 17.05 -20.20
CA ARG A 98 1.50 18.17 -19.25
C ARG A 98 2.85 18.29 -18.54
N THR A 99 3.42 17.19 -18.07
CA THR A 99 4.68 17.16 -17.31
C THR A 99 5.49 15.90 -17.63
N THR A 100 6.73 15.84 -17.15
CA THR A 100 7.53 14.60 -17.07
C THR A 100 7.83 14.27 -15.62
N GLY A 101 8.16 13.03 -15.34
CA GLY A 101 8.44 12.55 -13.99
C GLY A 101 9.30 11.30 -13.98
N GLN A 102 9.25 10.59 -12.86
CA GLN A 102 10.04 9.40 -12.60
C GLN A 102 9.15 8.16 -12.46
N HIS A 103 9.63 7.01 -12.90
CA HIS A 103 9.03 5.72 -12.55
C HIS A 103 9.19 5.47 -11.05
N PRO A 104 8.23 4.84 -10.36
CA PRO A 104 8.31 4.60 -8.92
C PRO A 104 9.49 3.73 -8.46
N GLY A 105 10.04 2.87 -9.33
CA GLY A 105 11.18 2.01 -8.99
C GLY A 105 12.05 1.54 -10.15
N GLY A 106 11.71 1.95 -11.39
CA GLY A 106 12.25 1.31 -12.60
C GLY A 106 13.63 1.84 -12.93
N MET A 107 14.62 0.95 -12.90
CA MET A 107 15.99 1.22 -13.34
C MET A 107 16.24 0.49 -14.66
N VAL A 108 16.49 1.24 -15.71
CA VAL A 108 16.80 0.71 -17.05
C VAL A 108 18.30 0.47 -17.14
N VAL A 109 18.70 -0.75 -17.49
CA VAL A 109 20.12 -1.16 -17.53
C VAL A 109 20.57 -1.32 -18.99
N ILE A 110 21.56 -0.53 -19.38
CA ILE A 110 22.10 -0.50 -20.75
C ILE A 110 23.25 -1.53 -20.88
N PRO A 111 23.26 -2.36 -21.94
CA PRO A 111 24.37 -3.25 -22.22
C PRO A 111 25.70 -2.49 -22.34
N GLN A 112 26.80 -3.10 -21.87
CA GLN A 112 28.13 -2.46 -21.83
C GLN A 112 28.72 -2.14 -23.20
N ASP A 113 28.21 -2.77 -24.26
CA ASP A 113 28.59 -2.54 -25.66
C ASP A 113 27.66 -1.55 -26.38
N ARG A 114 26.76 -0.88 -25.65
CA ARG A 114 25.75 0.04 -26.17
C ARG A 114 25.71 1.34 -25.38
N GLU A 115 25.12 2.36 -25.97
CA GLU A 115 24.86 3.62 -25.29
C GLU A 115 23.36 3.86 -25.18
N ILE A 116 22.93 4.66 -24.20
CA ILE A 116 21.51 5.00 -24.02
C ILE A 116 20.89 5.61 -25.29
N TYR A 117 21.68 6.35 -26.07
CA TYR A 117 21.26 7.02 -27.30
C TYR A 117 20.93 6.05 -28.45
N ASP A 118 21.34 4.79 -28.37
CA ASP A 118 20.88 3.73 -29.27
C ASP A 118 19.38 3.43 -29.09
N PHE A 119 18.82 3.81 -27.94
CA PHE A 119 17.46 3.47 -27.53
C PHE A 119 16.57 4.70 -27.37
N CYS A 120 17.02 5.71 -26.60
CA CYS A 120 16.25 6.93 -26.39
C CYS A 120 17.12 8.12 -25.95
N PRO A 121 16.63 9.36 -26.12
CA PRO A 121 17.19 10.52 -25.42
C PRO A 121 17.04 10.38 -23.90
N VAL A 122 17.75 11.22 -23.15
CA VAL A 122 17.65 11.35 -21.68
C VAL A 122 17.30 12.78 -21.29
N GLN A 123 16.75 12.95 -20.09
CA GLN A 123 16.43 14.25 -19.52
C GLN A 123 16.47 14.23 -17.99
N HIS A 124 16.22 15.37 -17.36
CA HIS A 124 15.88 15.42 -15.94
C HIS A 124 14.35 15.32 -15.76
N PRO A 125 13.88 14.69 -14.68
CA PRO A 125 12.45 14.65 -14.37
C PRO A 125 11.94 16.06 -14.07
N ALA A 126 10.79 16.41 -14.65
CA ALA A 126 10.19 17.75 -14.55
C ALA A 126 11.12 18.91 -14.94
N ASP A 127 12.17 18.63 -15.72
CA ASP A 127 13.20 19.57 -16.16
C ASP A 127 13.91 20.29 -14.99
N ASP A 128 13.97 19.69 -13.79
CA ASP A 128 14.72 20.24 -12.65
C ASP A 128 16.23 20.09 -12.88
N PRO A 129 16.99 21.19 -13.04
CA PRO A 129 18.43 21.10 -13.29
C PRO A 129 19.26 20.78 -12.04
N ASN A 130 18.64 20.75 -10.86
CA ASN A 130 19.35 20.53 -9.59
C ASN A 130 19.31 19.06 -9.12
N THR A 131 18.53 18.21 -9.80
CA THR A 131 18.48 16.78 -9.46
C THR A 131 19.63 16.02 -10.10
N ASP A 132 20.22 15.10 -9.34
CA ASP A 132 21.19 14.12 -9.80
C ASP A 132 20.55 12.98 -10.61
N ILE A 133 19.21 12.92 -10.64
CA ILE A 133 18.47 11.86 -11.32
C ILE A 133 18.35 12.19 -12.82
N VAL A 134 18.84 11.27 -13.64
CA VAL A 134 18.64 11.28 -15.10
C VAL A 134 17.59 10.23 -15.47
N THR A 135 16.57 10.65 -16.21
CA THR A 135 15.50 9.79 -16.70
C THR A 135 15.58 9.51 -18.20
N THR A 136 15.08 8.35 -18.62
CA THR A 136 14.80 8.09 -20.04
C THR A 136 13.74 9.07 -20.55
N HIS A 137 13.92 9.61 -21.76
CA HIS A 137 12.93 10.51 -22.36
C HIS A 137 11.67 9.75 -22.80
N PHE A 138 11.84 8.53 -23.30
CA PHE A 138 10.73 7.62 -23.57
C PHE A 138 10.29 6.94 -22.28
N GLU A 139 8.98 6.76 -22.14
CA GLU A 139 8.42 5.86 -21.13
C GLU A 139 8.82 4.41 -21.42
N TYR A 140 9.02 3.60 -20.37
CA TYR A 140 9.53 2.23 -20.51
C TYR A 140 8.73 1.37 -21.48
N HIS A 141 7.40 1.55 -21.55
CA HIS A 141 6.55 0.77 -22.45
C HIS A 141 6.96 0.88 -23.93
N SER A 142 7.56 2.01 -24.34
CA SER A 142 8.10 2.18 -25.70
C SER A 142 9.34 1.34 -25.98
N MET A 143 9.98 0.78 -24.95
CA MET A 143 11.28 0.10 -25.01
C MET A 143 11.29 -1.27 -24.31
N GLU A 144 10.15 -1.74 -23.80
CA GLU A 144 10.04 -2.97 -22.97
C GLU A 144 10.52 -4.25 -23.68
N SER A 145 10.54 -4.24 -25.01
CA SER A 145 11.02 -5.38 -25.81
C SER A 145 12.53 -5.33 -26.10
N ASN A 146 13.21 -4.23 -25.74
CA ASN A 146 14.58 -3.94 -26.17
C ASN A 146 15.59 -3.94 -25.03
N ILE A 147 15.16 -3.55 -23.81
CA ILE A 147 16.06 -3.35 -22.66
C ILE A 147 15.43 -3.93 -21.40
N LEU A 148 16.27 -4.47 -20.52
CA LEU A 148 15.87 -4.98 -19.21
C LEU A 148 15.65 -3.85 -18.20
N LYS A 149 14.65 -4.04 -17.34
CA LYS A 149 14.35 -3.16 -16.21
C LYS A 149 14.41 -3.93 -14.90
N LEU A 150 15.04 -3.30 -13.90
CA LEU A 150 14.96 -3.69 -12.50
C LEU A 150 13.89 -2.81 -11.84
N ASP A 151 12.78 -3.39 -11.41
CA ASP A 151 11.74 -2.66 -10.68
C ASP A 151 11.99 -2.74 -9.18
N MET A 152 12.77 -1.77 -8.70
CA MET A 152 13.17 -1.63 -7.30
C MET A 152 12.20 -0.68 -6.58
N LEU A 153 11.06 -1.21 -6.17
CA LEU A 153 9.92 -0.48 -5.63
C LEU A 153 10.08 -0.17 -4.13
N GLY A 154 9.47 0.93 -3.69
CA GLY A 154 9.30 1.24 -2.26
C GLY A 154 7.97 0.67 -1.76
N HIS A 155 7.99 -0.03 -0.64
CA HIS A 155 6.81 -0.66 -0.05
C HIS A 155 6.87 -0.62 1.48
N ASP A 156 5.70 -0.61 2.12
CA ASP A 156 5.58 -0.52 3.58
C ASP A 156 5.79 -1.86 4.30
N ASP A 157 5.47 -2.99 3.64
CA ASP A 157 5.62 -4.33 4.26
C ASP A 157 7.04 -4.58 4.79
N PRO A 158 8.13 -4.34 4.03
CA PRO A 158 9.49 -4.48 4.55
C PRO A 158 9.76 -3.59 5.77
N SER A 159 9.30 -2.32 5.75
CA SER A 159 9.47 -1.39 6.87
C SER A 159 8.70 -1.85 8.11
N MET A 160 7.46 -2.30 7.92
CA MET A 160 6.60 -2.78 9.01
C MET A 160 7.16 -4.06 9.63
N ILE A 161 7.54 -5.06 8.82
CA ILE A 161 8.17 -6.28 9.32
C ILE A 161 9.46 -5.92 10.07
N ARG A 162 10.32 -5.08 9.50
CA ARG A 162 11.57 -4.68 10.16
C ARG A 162 11.32 -4.08 11.55
N MET A 163 10.37 -3.16 11.67
CA MET A 163 10.01 -2.56 12.96
C MET A 163 9.44 -3.61 13.93
N LEU A 164 8.65 -4.58 13.45
CA LEU A 164 8.12 -5.66 14.27
C LEU A 164 9.24 -6.58 14.79
N GLU A 165 10.21 -6.94 13.96
CA GLU A 165 11.39 -7.70 14.37
C GLU A 165 12.21 -6.91 15.43
N ASP A 166 12.43 -5.62 15.21
CA ASP A 166 13.19 -4.76 16.12
C ASP A 166 12.48 -4.58 17.48
N LEU A 167 11.14 -4.49 17.51
CA LEU A 167 10.35 -4.33 18.73
C LEU A 167 10.18 -5.62 19.55
N THR A 168 10.22 -6.78 18.90
CA THR A 168 9.86 -8.07 19.52
C THR A 168 11.05 -9.02 19.64
N GLY A 169 12.09 -8.85 18.82
CA GLY A 169 13.18 -9.82 18.65
C GLY A 169 12.79 -11.08 17.88
N MET A 170 11.56 -11.16 17.35
CA MET A 170 11.09 -12.30 16.55
C MET A 170 11.61 -12.20 15.12
N ASP A 171 12.24 -13.27 14.59
CA ASP A 171 12.56 -13.38 13.17
C ASP A 171 11.31 -13.77 12.38
N ALA A 172 10.79 -12.85 11.56
CA ALA A 172 9.55 -13.03 10.82
C ALA A 172 9.61 -14.21 9.83
N LYS A 173 10.80 -14.64 9.42
CA LYS A 173 10.98 -15.80 8.51
C LYS A 173 10.68 -17.13 9.20
N THR A 174 10.77 -17.17 10.54
CA THR A 174 10.52 -18.38 11.32
C THR A 174 9.04 -18.61 11.63
N ILE A 175 8.18 -17.61 11.36
CA ILE A 175 6.74 -17.67 11.59
C ILE A 175 6.11 -18.72 10.66
N PRO A 176 5.38 -19.72 11.21
CA PRO A 176 4.73 -20.75 10.41
C PRO A 176 3.49 -20.20 9.68
N LEU A 177 3.33 -20.53 8.40
CA LEU A 177 2.20 -20.09 7.56
C LEU A 177 0.90 -20.87 7.79
N ASP A 178 0.87 -21.73 8.81
CA ASP A 178 -0.27 -22.54 9.22
C ASP A 178 -0.62 -22.38 10.71
N ASP A 179 -0.17 -21.28 11.32
CA ASP A 179 -0.52 -20.92 12.70
C ASP A 179 -2.06 -20.79 12.85
N PRO A 180 -2.71 -21.62 13.69
CA PRO A 180 -4.17 -21.64 13.80
C PRO A 180 -4.78 -20.32 14.30
N ASP A 181 -4.13 -19.66 15.26
CA ASP A 181 -4.60 -18.41 15.83
C ASP A 181 -4.54 -17.28 14.80
N THR A 182 -3.45 -17.22 14.03
CA THR A 182 -3.31 -16.28 12.90
C THR A 182 -4.32 -16.56 11.79
N MET A 183 -4.49 -17.83 11.38
CA MET A 183 -5.46 -18.20 10.36
C MET A 183 -6.90 -17.86 10.79
N SER A 184 -7.21 -17.97 12.09
CA SER A 184 -8.54 -17.66 12.62
C SER A 184 -8.95 -16.20 12.37
N LEU A 185 -7.99 -15.26 12.30
CA LEU A 185 -8.26 -13.83 12.07
C LEU A 185 -8.94 -13.56 10.72
N PHE A 186 -8.71 -14.42 9.73
CA PHE A 186 -9.31 -14.30 8.41
C PHE A 186 -10.77 -14.77 8.37
N LYS A 187 -11.28 -15.40 9.45
CA LYS A 187 -12.67 -15.84 9.59
C LYS A 187 -13.42 -15.10 10.69
N SER A 188 -12.76 -14.84 11.82
CA SER A 188 -13.37 -14.27 13.01
C SER A 188 -12.40 -13.35 13.78
N SER A 189 -12.93 -12.32 14.43
CA SER A 189 -12.23 -11.45 15.36
C SER A 189 -12.13 -12.03 16.78
N LYS A 190 -12.72 -13.20 17.04
CA LYS A 190 -12.78 -13.82 18.37
C LYS A 190 -11.41 -13.95 19.04
N ALA A 191 -10.37 -14.31 18.30
CA ALA A 191 -8.99 -14.41 18.81
C ALA A 191 -8.41 -13.05 19.25
N LEU A 192 -9.00 -11.94 18.80
CA LEU A 192 -8.62 -10.59 19.19
C LEU A 192 -9.33 -10.11 20.47
N GLY A 193 -10.34 -10.83 20.96
CA GLY A 193 -11.08 -10.50 22.19
C GLY A 193 -12.43 -9.82 21.97
N PHE A 194 -12.90 -9.70 20.73
CA PHE A 194 -14.24 -9.21 20.37
C PHE A 194 -14.84 -10.07 19.26
N GLU A 195 -16.15 -10.01 19.03
CA GLU A 195 -16.81 -10.83 17.99
C GLU A 195 -18.02 -10.08 17.41
N ASN A 196 -18.19 -10.15 16.08
CA ASN A 196 -19.33 -9.52 15.36
C ASN A 196 -19.53 -8.04 15.69
N ASP A 197 -18.43 -7.28 15.79
CA ASP A 197 -18.49 -5.86 16.06
C ASP A 197 -19.21 -5.11 14.93
N LYS A 198 -19.99 -4.08 15.28
CA LYS A 198 -20.85 -3.38 14.32
C LYS A 198 -20.07 -2.52 13.31
N ILE A 199 -18.85 -2.10 13.67
CA ILE A 199 -18.00 -1.23 12.86
C ILE A 199 -16.93 -2.07 12.16
N LEU A 200 -16.25 -2.93 12.90
CA LEU A 200 -15.13 -3.73 12.39
C LEU A 200 -15.61 -4.99 11.67
N GLY A 201 -16.83 -5.42 11.95
CA GLY A 201 -17.39 -6.64 11.42
C GLY A 201 -16.86 -7.90 12.11
N PRO A 202 -17.19 -9.07 11.53
CA PRO A 202 -16.90 -10.37 12.11
C PRO A 202 -15.44 -10.80 11.96
N THR A 203 -14.70 -10.37 10.94
CA THR A 203 -13.31 -10.81 10.68
C THR A 203 -12.30 -10.06 11.55
N GLY A 204 -11.19 -10.69 11.91
CA GLY A 204 -10.04 -10.05 12.55
C GLY A 204 -9.05 -9.38 11.57
N ALA A 205 -9.43 -9.17 10.30
CA ALA A 205 -8.50 -8.78 9.24
C ALA A 205 -8.21 -7.27 9.11
N VAL A 206 -8.84 -6.42 9.91
CA VAL A 206 -8.58 -4.96 9.95
C VAL A 206 -7.06 -4.70 10.07
N ALA A 207 -6.54 -3.70 9.36
CA ALA A 207 -5.12 -3.34 9.35
C ALA A 207 -4.13 -4.41 8.82
N ILE A 208 -4.60 -5.60 8.42
CA ILE A 208 -3.75 -6.59 7.75
C ILE A 208 -3.60 -6.16 6.27
N PRO A 209 -2.38 -6.06 5.73
CA PRO A 209 -2.15 -5.76 4.32
C PRO A 209 -2.92 -6.73 3.43
N GLU A 210 -3.37 -6.28 2.25
CA GLU A 210 -4.27 -7.03 1.33
C GLU A 210 -5.69 -7.24 1.87
N PHE A 211 -5.83 -7.65 3.13
CA PHE A 211 -7.07 -8.20 3.69
C PHE A 211 -7.92 -7.21 4.52
N GLY A 212 -7.37 -6.06 4.89
CA GLY A 212 -8.02 -5.11 5.80
C GLY A 212 -9.11 -4.24 5.20
N THR A 213 -9.17 -4.12 3.88
CA THR A 213 -10.21 -3.30 3.22
C THR A 213 -11.60 -3.90 3.45
N SER A 214 -12.63 -3.06 3.50
CA SER A 214 -14.02 -3.53 3.64
C SER A 214 -14.42 -4.50 2.52
N PHE A 215 -13.94 -4.25 1.30
CA PHE A 215 -14.14 -5.12 0.15
C PHE A 215 -13.58 -6.53 0.39
N VAL A 216 -12.30 -6.64 0.78
CA VAL A 216 -11.65 -7.93 0.98
C VAL A 216 -12.15 -8.63 2.25
N ARG A 217 -12.50 -7.89 3.30
CA ARG A 217 -13.22 -8.43 4.47
C ARG A 217 -14.57 -9.04 4.08
N GLY A 218 -15.28 -8.44 3.13
CA GLY A 218 -16.49 -9.04 2.54
C GLY A 218 -16.20 -10.36 1.83
N MET A 219 -15.10 -10.45 1.09
CA MET A 219 -14.67 -11.68 0.42
C MET A 219 -14.29 -12.78 1.41
N LEU A 220 -13.60 -12.43 2.49
CA LEU A 220 -13.28 -13.36 3.58
C LEU A 220 -14.57 -13.93 4.19
N LEU A 221 -15.60 -13.10 4.34
CA LEU A 221 -16.89 -13.54 4.85
C LEU A 221 -17.61 -14.51 3.91
N ASP A 222 -17.65 -14.17 2.63
CA ASP A 222 -18.28 -14.99 1.60
C ASP A 222 -17.60 -16.37 1.46
N THR A 223 -16.29 -16.47 1.78
CA THR A 223 -15.48 -17.66 1.47
C THR A 223 -15.01 -18.49 2.67
N GLN A 224 -14.99 -17.93 3.88
CA GLN A 224 -14.57 -18.61 5.13
C GLN A 224 -13.27 -19.43 4.97
N PRO A 225 -12.13 -18.81 4.65
CA PRO A 225 -10.91 -19.52 4.29
C PRO A 225 -10.35 -20.35 5.46
N GLU A 226 -9.98 -21.61 5.17
CA GLU A 226 -9.35 -22.51 6.15
C GLU A 226 -7.90 -22.86 5.81
N GLN A 227 -7.45 -22.53 4.60
CA GLN A 227 -6.15 -22.92 4.06
C GLN A 227 -5.44 -21.71 3.49
N PHE A 228 -4.11 -21.71 3.58
CA PHE A 228 -3.25 -20.64 3.06
C PHE A 228 -3.44 -20.44 1.54
N ASP A 229 -3.61 -21.51 0.75
CA ASP A 229 -3.86 -21.39 -0.71
C ASP A 229 -5.15 -20.62 -1.01
N ILE A 230 -6.17 -20.70 -0.15
CA ILE A 230 -7.40 -19.90 -0.32
C ILE A 230 -7.10 -18.42 -0.09
N LEU A 231 -6.27 -18.05 0.89
CA LEU A 231 -5.84 -16.66 1.07
C LEU A 231 -5.10 -16.13 -0.16
N VAL A 232 -4.23 -16.95 -0.77
CA VAL A 232 -3.52 -16.63 -2.03
C VAL A 232 -4.53 -16.36 -3.15
N ARG A 233 -5.57 -17.19 -3.28
CA ARG A 233 -6.64 -16.97 -4.28
C ARG A 233 -7.43 -15.69 -4.03
N LEU A 234 -7.76 -15.40 -2.76
CA LEU A 234 -8.46 -14.17 -2.37
C LEU A 234 -7.64 -12.90 -2.68
N SER A 235 -6.32 -12.94 -2.47
CA SER A 235 -5.41 -11.86 -2.91
C SER A 235 -5.53 -11.65 -4.43
N GLY A 236 -5.54 -12.73 -5.22
CA GLY A 236 -5.75 -12.63 -6.66
C GLY A 236 -7.12 -12.07 -7.06
N PHE A 237 -8.20 -12.52 -6.42
CA PHE A 237 -9.56 -12.05 -6.71
C PHE A 237 -9.77 -10.56 -6.38
N SER A 238 -9.04 -10.04 -5.40
CA SER A 238 -9.22 -8.68 -4.90
C SER A 238 -8.51 -7.60 -5.72
N HIS A 239 -7.58 -7.99 -6.60
CA HIS A 239 -6.66 -7.07 -7.28
C HIS A 239 -6.91 -6.92 -8.80
N GLY A 240 -8.12 -7.18 -9.29
CA GLY A 240 -8.47 -6.99 -10.70
C GLY A 240 -9.94 -6.65 -10.94
N THR A 241 -10.20 -5.74 -11.88
CA THR A 241 -11.57 -5.44 -12.32
C THR A 241 -12.19 -6.68 -12.98
N ASP A 242 -13.46 -6.94 -12.64
CA ASP A 242 -14.26 -8.07 -13.12
C ASP A 242 -13.68 -9.47 -12.79
N VAL A 243 -12.83 -9.57 -11.76
CA VAL A 243 -12.35 -10.86 -11.23
C VAL A 243 -13.32 -11.41 -10.18
N TRP A 244 -13.66 -10.60 -9.17
CA TRP A 244 -14.58 -11.00 -8.10
C TRP A 244 -16.04 -10.67 -8.40
N LEU A 245 -16.39 -9.37 -8.43
CA LEU A 245 -17.75 -8.89 -8.63
C LEU A 245 -18.24 -9.23 -10.04
N GLY A 246 -19.43 -9.84 -10.15
CA GLY A 246 -20.01 -10.26 -11.43
C GLY A 246 -19.30 -11.46 -12.09
N ASN A 247 -18.41 -12.12 -11.35
CA ASN A 247 -17.61 -13.25 -11.83
C ASN A 247 -17.36 -14.28 -10.72
N ALA A 248 -16.18 -14.34 -10.10
CA ALA A 248 -15.85 -15.39 -9.13
C ALA A 248 -16.81 -15.43 -7.93
N LYS A 249 -17.34 -14.28 -7.49
CA LYS A 249 -18.36 -14.23 -6.43
C LYS A 249 -19.60 -15.05 -6.80
N ASP A 250 -20.17 -14.81 -7.98
CA ASP A 250 -21.39 -15.46 -8.43
C ASP A 250 -21.14 -16.97 -8.61
N LEU A 251 -19.98 -17.34 -9.16
CA LEU A 251 -19.57 -18.74 -9.31
C LEU A 251 -19.48 -19.46 -7.95
N ILE A 252 -18.88 -18.82 -6.94
CA ILE A 252 -18.65 -19.42 -5.63
C ILE A 252 -19.91 -19.43 -4.78
N VAL A 253 -20.54 -18.26 -4.64
CA VAL A 253 -21.65 -18.02 -3.70
C VAL A 253 -22.98 -18.51 -4.25
N GLU A 254 -23.25 -18.27 -5.54
CA GLU A 254 -24.56 -18.59 -6.14
C GLU A 254 -24.55 -19.97 -6.80
N GLN A 255 -23.47 -20.33 -7.49
CA GLN A 255 -23.37 -21.59 -8.24
C GLN A 255 -22.67 -22.72 -7.45
N GLY A 256 -22.13 -22.43 -6.26
CA GLY A 256 -21.51 -23.43 -5.39
C GLY A 256 -20.19 -24.00 -5.90
N ILE A 257 -19.50 -23.31 -6.81
CA ILE A 257 -18.16 -23.70 -7.26
C ILE A 257 -17.18 -23.57 -6.08
N PRO A 258 -16.41 -24.62 -5.74
CA PRO A 258 -15.42 -24.51 -4.68
C PRO A 258 -14.41 -23.39 -4.96
N VAL A 259 -14.08 -22.60 -3.94
CA VAL A 259 -13.13 -21.47 -4.05
C VAL A 259 -11.80 -21.89 -4.69
N GLY A 260 -11.33 -23.11 -4.38
CA GLY A 260 -10.11 -23.68 -4.93
C GLY A 260 -10.14 -23.97 -6.44
N GLN A 261 -11.31 -23.97 -7.08
CA GLN A 261 -11.49 -24.19 -8.52
C GLN A 261 -11.68 -22.90 -9.32
N ALA A 262 -12.03 -21.80 -8.66
CA ALA A 262 -12.19 -20.50 -9.31
C ALA A 262 -10.84 -19.88 -9.69
N ILE A 263 -10.82 -19.07 -10.76
CA ILE A 263 -9.61 -18.48 -11.34
C ILE A 263 -9.07 -17.36 -10.45
N GLY A 264 -8.12 -17.70 -9.57
CA GLY A 264 -7.52 -16.75 -8.62
C GLY A 264 -6.24 -16.11 -9.14
N CYS A 265 -5.44 -16.86 -9.91
CA CYS A 265 -4.19 -16.36 -10.48
C CYS A 265 -4.08 -16.77 -11.96
N ARG A 266 -3.28 -16.05 -12.75
CA ARG A 266 -3.12 -16.38 -14.18
C ARG A 266 -2.57 -17.80 -14.38
N ASP A 267 -1.69 -18.23 -13.48
CA ASP A 267 -1.10 -19.56 -13.47
C ASP A 267 -2.15 -20.68 -13.42
N ASP A 268 -3.27 -20.45 -12.70
CA ASP A 268 -4.37 -21.41 -12.63
C ASP A 268 -4.95 -21.71 -14.03
N ILE A 269 -4.99 -20.71 -14.92
CA ILE A 269 -5.46 -20.86 -16.30
C ILE A 269 -4.54 -21.79 -17.06
N MET A 270 -3.24 -21.52 -17.04
CA MET A 270 -2.29 -22.33 -17.80
C MET A 270 -2.27 -23.78 -17.30
N ILE A 271 -2.21 -23.98 -15.99
CA ILE A 271 -2.15 -25.32 -15.38
C ILE A 271 -3.44 -26.10 -15.67
N PHE A 272 -4.60 -25.46 -15.53
CA PHE A 272 -5.89 -26.12 -15.77
C PHE A 272 -6.08 -26.50 -17.24
N LEU A 273 -5.73 -25.62 -18.19
CA LEU A 273 -5.84 -25.95 -19.60
C LEU A 273 -4.88 -27.09 -20.01
N ILE A 274 -3.67 -27.12 -19.46
CA ILE A 274 -2.73 -28.22 -19.66
C ILE A 274 -3.29 -29.53 -19.09
N SER A 275 -3.92 -29.49 -17.90
CA SER A 275 -4.52 -30.70 -17.31
C SER A 275 -5.73 -31.23 -18.10
N CYS A 276 -6.43 -30.35 -18.84
CA CYS A 276 -7.44 -30.73 -19.85
C CYS A 276 -6.84 -31.26 -21.16
N GLY A 277 -5.51 -31.35 -21.29
CA GLY A 277 -4.83 -31.87 -22.47
C GLY A 277 -4.53 -30.83 -23.57
N MET A 278 -4.70 -29.53 -23.29
CA MET A 278 -4.35 -28.49 -24.26
C MET A 278 -2.83 -28.31 -24.38
N PRO A 279 -2.29 -27.97 -25.56
CA PRO A 279 -0.86 -27.73 -25.74
C PRO A 279 -0.32 -26.59 -24.87
N GLU A 280 0.83 -26.80 -24.23
CA GLU A 280 1.45 -25.86 -23.28
C GLU A 280 1.60 -24.42 -23.82
N LYS A 281 2.16 -24.26 -25.02
CA LYS A 281 2.34 -22.93 -25.65
C LYS A 281 1.00 -22.25 -25.94
N ARG A 282 -0.07 -23.02 -26.19
CA ARG A 282 -1.42 -22.49 -26.42
C ARG A 282 -2.07 -22.06 -25.10
N SER A 283 -1.98 -22.91 -24.07
CA SER A 283 -2.44 -22.60 -22.71
C SER A 283 -1.78 -21.34 -22.15
N PHE A 284 -0.46 -21.18 -22.35
CA PHE A 284 0.29 -19.98 -21.99
C PHE A 284 -0.22 -18.72 -22.71
N LYS A 285 -0.49 -18.80 -24.03
CA LYS A 285 -1.03 -17.67 -24.80
C LYS A 285 -2.42 -17.25 -24.32
N ILE A 286 -3.28 -18.22 -23.97
CA ILE A 286 -4.61 -17.95 -23.42
C ILE A 286 -4.48 -17.25 -22.07
N MET A 287 -3.65 -17.79 -21.16
CA MET A 287 -3.35 -17.16 -19.88
C MET A 287 -2.88 -15.71 -20.02
N GLU A 288 -1.88 -15.44 -20.87
CA GLU A 288 -1.34 -14.09 -21.07
C GLU A 288 -2.33 -13.12 -21.72
N SER A 289 -3.26 -13.63 -22.53
CA SER A 289 -4.34 -12.82 -23.11
C SER A 289 -5.37 -12.42 -22.06
N VAL A 290 -5.87 -13.40 -21.30
CA VAL A 290 -6.89 -13.21 -20.26
C VAL A 290 -6.40 -12.30 -19.15
N ARG A 291 -5.17 -12.51 -18.63
CA ARG A 291 -4.61 -11.68 -17.56
C ARG A 291 -4.40 -10.22 -17.95
N LYS A 292 -4.36 -9.91 -19.25
CA LYS A 292 -4.25 -8.54 -19.80
C LYS A 292 -5.61 -7.95 -20.19
N GLY A 293 -6.71 -8.64 -19.90
CA GLY A 293 -8.05 -8.17 -20.22
C GLY A 293 -8.39 -8.19 -21.71
N ARG A 294 -7.63 -8.94 -22.51
CA ARG A 294 -7.82 -9.03 -23.97
C ARG A 294 -8.85 -10.10 -24.37
N GLY A 295 -9.45 -10.78 -23.39
CA GLY A 295 -10.34 -11.91 -23.61
C GLY A 295 -9.61 -13.13 -24.16
N LEU A 296 -10.38 -14.03 -24.76
CA LEU A 296 -9.87 -15.25 -25.37
C LEU A 296 -9.33 -14.98 -26.79
N PRO A 297 -8.14 -15.48 -27.14
CA PRO A 297 -7.64 -15.42 -28.52
C PRO A 297 -8.56 -16.16 -29.51
N ASP A 298 -8.46 -15.80 -30.79
CA ASP A 298 -9.22 -16.46 -31.86
C ASP A 298 -9.06 -18.00 -31.82
N GLY A 299 -10.18 -18.71 -31.92
CA GLY A 299 -10.26 -20.17 -31.86
C GLY A 299 -10.13 -20.80 -30.47
N ALA A 300 -9.71 -20.03 -29.45
CA ALA A 300 -9.44 -20.58 -28.12
C ALA A 300 -10.70 -21.14 -27.44
N GLU A 301 -11.86 -20.53 -27.64
CA GLU A 301 -13.13 -21.01 -27.06
C GLU A 301 -13.50 -22.42 -27.56
N GLU A 302 -13.44 -22.65 -28.87
CA GLU A 302 -13.75 -23.97 -29.46
C GLU A 302 -12.71 -25.02 -29.06
N GLU A 303 -11.44 -24.64 -28.99
CA GLU A 303 -10.37 -25.51 -28.48
C GLU A 303 -10.58 -25.88 -27.01
N MET A 304 -10.96 -24.91 -26.17
CA MET A 304 -11.28 -25.13 -24.75
C MET A 304 -12.47 -26.07 -24.60
N LYS A 305 -13.56 -25.85 -25.36
CA LYS A 305 -14.73 -26.75 -25.37
C LYS A 305 -14.37 -28.16 -25.83
N ALA A 306 -13.58 -28.28 -26.89
CA ALA A 306 -13.12 -29.59 -27.40
C ALA A 306 -12.24 -30.34 -26.39
N ALA A 307 -11.49 -29.62 -25.56
CA ALA A 307 -10.72 -30.16 -24.45
C ALA A 307 -11.56 -30.44 -23.17
N GLY A 308 -12.88 -30.22 -23.20
CA GLY A 308 -13.78 -30.47 -22.08
C GLY A 308 -13.74 -29.40 -20.99
N VAL A 309 -13.26 -28.19 -21.29
CA VAL A 309 -13.31 -27.05 -20.37
C VAL A 309 -14.78 -26.61 -20.18
N PRO A 310 -15.27 -26.46 -18.94
CA PRO A 310 -16.65 -26.05 -18.69
C PRO A 310 -16.96 -24.64 -19.20
N ASP A 311 -18.21 -24.42 -19.66
CA ASP A 311 -18.66 -23.13 -20.18
C ASP A 311 -18.50 -21.98 -19.16
N TRP A 312 -18.76 -22.23 -17.88
CA TRP A 312 -18.59 -21.21 -16.83
C TRP A 312 -17.13 -20.71 -16.73
N TYR A 313 -16.16 -21.59 -17.00
CA TYR A 313 -14.73 -21.25 -16.95
C TYR A 313 -14.33 -20.36 -18.13
N ILE A 314 -14.86 -20.70 -19.32
CA ILE A 314 -14.70 -19.92 -20.55
C ILE A 314 -15.29 -18.52 -20.36
N GLU A 315 -16.51 -18.42 -19.84
CA GLU A 315 -17.16 -17.13 -19.58
C GLU A 315 -16.43 -16.32 -18.51
N SER A 316 -15.89 -16.96 -17.46
CA SER A 316 -15.06 -16.30 -16.47
C SER A 316 -13.80 -15.68 -17.09
N CYS A 317 -13.11 -16.42 -17.97
CA CYS A 317 -11.94 -15.92 -18.71
C CYS A 317 -12.24 -14.68 -19.56
N LYS A 318 -13.44 -14.58 -20.15
CA LYS A 318 -13.83 -13.42 -20.99
C LYS A 318 -14.06 -12.15 -20.17
N LYS A 319 -14.41 -12.27 -18.89
CA LYS A 319 -14.74 -11.14 -18.01
C LYS A 319 -13.50 -10.44 -17.46
N ILE A 320 -12.51 -11.21 -17.01
CA ILE A 320 -11.30 -10.75 -16.32
C ILE A 320 -10.60 -9.63 -17.10
N LYS A 321 -10.36 -8.48 -16.45
CA LYS A 321 -9.61 -7.35 -17.04
C LYS A 321 -8.13 -7.34 -16.68
N TYR A 322 -7.81 -7.89 -15.52
CA TYR A 322 -6.44 -8.00 -15.03
C TYR A 322 -6.36 -9.12 -13.99
N LEU A 323 -5.25 -9.86 -13.96
CA LEU A 323 -5.07 -10.98 -13.02
C LEU A 323 -3.59 -11.14 -12.62
N PHE A 324 -3.36 -11.34 -11.33
CA PHE A 324 -2.02 -11.51 -10.76
C PHE A 324 -1.36 -12.85 -11.14
N PRO A 325 -0.01 -12.88 -11.25
CA PRO A 325 0.74 -14.14 -11.10
C PRO A 325 0.68 -14.68 -9.68
N LYS A 326 0.63 -16.01 -9.55
CA LYS A 326 0.58 -16.70 -8.26
C LYS A 326 1.77 -16.36 -7.38
N ALA A 327 2.97 -16.18 -7.96
CA ALA A 327 4.16 -15.77 -7.21
C ALA A 327 3.98 -14.43 -6.48
N HIS A 328 3.33 -13.46 -7.12
CA HIS A 328 3.06 -12.16 -6.52
C HIS A 328 2.04 -12.30 -5.37
N ALA A 329 0.92 -12.99 -5.61
CA ALA A 329 -0.07 -13.25 -4.58
C ALA A 329 0.54 -14.00 -3.37
N VAL A 330 1.34 -15.04 -3.62
CA VAL A 330 2.05 -15.78 -2.54
C VAL A 330 2.97 -14.86 -1.74
N ALA A 331 3.79 -14.03 -2.40
CA ALA A 331 4.71 -13.14 -1.71
C ALA A 331 3.97 -12.16 -0.78
N TYR A 332 2.89 -11.54 -1.27
CA TYR A 332 2.08 -10.59 -0.51
C TYR A 332 1.30 -11.26 0.62
N VAL A 333 0.66 -12.41 0.36
CA VAL A 333 -0.05 -13.16 1.40
C VAL A 333 0.91 -13.70 2.46
N MET A 334 2.13 -14.10 2.10
CA MET A 334 3.16 -14.47 3.10
C MET A 334 3.51 -13.30 4.01
N MET A 335 3.68 -12.08 3.48
CA MET A 335 3.94 -10.90 4.30
C MET A 335 2.74 -10.55 5.17
N ALA A 336 1.54 -10.53 4.59
CA ALA A 336 0.30 -10.26 5.30
C ALA A 336 0.07 -11.27 6.44
N PHE A 337 0.33 -12.56 6.23
CA PHE A 337 0.22 -13.60 7.25
C PHE A 337 1.25 -13.42 8.37
N ARG A 338 2.50 -13.09 8.04
CA ARG A 338 3.53 -12.79 9.05
C ARG A 338 3.15 -11.58 9.90
N ILE A 339 2.65 -10.52 9.27
CA ILE A 339 2.15 -9.33 9.97
C ILE A 339 0.92 -9.66 10.84
N ALA A 340 0.01 -10.50 10.33
CA ALA A 340 -1.16 -10.99 11.06
C ALA A 340 -0.77 -11.81 12.30
N TRP A 341 0.34 -12.56 12.23
CA TRP A 341 0.88 -13.28 13.38
C TRP A 341 1.24 -12.33 14.51
N PHE A 342 1.92 -11.21 14.22
CA PHE A 342 2.17 -10.17 15.22
C PHE A 342 0.87 -9.55 15.74
N LYS A 343 -0.17 -9.39 14.90
CA LYS A 343 -1.47 -8.90 15.37
C LYS A 343 -2.13 -9.84 16.39
N ALA A 344 -2.02 -11.15 16.17
CA ALA A 344 -2.55 -12.17 17.07
C ALA A 344 -1.74 -12.26 18.37
N HIS A 345 -0.41 -12.33 18.25
CA HIS A 345 0.49 -12.75 19.34
C HIS A 345 1.25 -11.60 20.01
N GLU A 346 1.56 -10.53 19.28
CA GLU A 346 2.31 -9.34 19.75
C GLU A 346 1.56 -8.03 19.43
N PRO A 347 0.31 -7.88 19.89
CA PRO A 347 -0.61 -6.86 19.38
C PRO A 347 -0.11 -5.43 19.56
N LEU A 348 0.53 -5.11 20.69
CA LEU A 348 0.99 -3.74 20.95
C LEU A 348 2.11 -3.34 19.98
N ALA A 349 2.99 -4.28 19.61
CA ALA A 349 4.01 -4.05 18.58
C ALA A 349 3.38 -3.92 17.19
N PHE A 350 2.38 -4.74 16.87
CA PHE A 350 1.59 -4.63 15.64
C PHE A 350 1.00 -3.23 15.46
N TYR A 351 0.30 -2.71 16.47
CA TYR A 351 -0.31 -1.39 16.39
C TYR A 351 0.72 -0.27 16.34
N ALA A 352 1.83 -0.36 17.10
CA ALA A 352 2.92 0.61 17.01
C ALA A 352 3.50 0.69 15.59
N ALA A 353 3.77 -0.46 14.95
CA ALA A 353 4.28 -0.52 13.60
C ALA A 353 3.24 -0.01 12.57
N TYR A 354 1.97 -0.40 12.71
CA TYR A 354 0.91 0.06 11.83
C TYR A 354 0.74 1.58 11.86
N PHE A 355 0.62 2.18 13.07
CA PHE A 355 0.42 3.62 13.18
C PHE A 355 1.65 4.44 12.81
N SER A 356 2.85 3.87 12.90
CA SER A 356 4.09 4.55 12.51
C SER A 356 4.35 4.51 11.00
N ILE A 357 4.00 3.40 10.34
CA ILE A 357 4.43 3.15 8.95
C ILE A 357 3.26 3.25 7.96
N ARG A 358 2.08 2.72 8.32
CA ARG A 358 0.96 2.51 7.37
C ARG A 358 -0.18 3.51 7.52
N ALA A 359 -0.36 4.09 8.71
CA ALA A 359 -1.43 5.06 8.93
C ALA A 359 -1.17 6.33 8.11
N LYS A 360 -2.02 6.58 7.12
CA LYS A 360 -1.88 7.72 6.21
C LYS A 360 -2.31 9.05 6.83
N ALA A 361 -3.20 9.00 7.81
CA ALA A 361 -3.68 10.18 8.52
C ALA A 361 -4.01 9.80 9.96
N PHE A 362 -3.37 10.49 10.91
CA PHE A 362 -3.58 10.33 12.34
C PHE A 362 -3.72 11.71 12.97
N ASP A 363 -4.57 11.82 13.99
CA ASP A 363 -4.78 13.06 14.74
C ASP A 363 -4.78 12.76 16.23
N ALA A 364 -3.64 13.02 16.89
CA ALA A 364 -3.47 12.81 18.32
C ALA A 364 -4.42 13.66 19.18
N THR A 365 -4.95 14.77 18.67
CA THR A 365 -5.88 15.66 19.40
C THR A 365 -7.28 15.06 19.56
N CYS A 366 -7.60 13.99 18.84
CA CYS A 366 -8.86 13.26 19.01
C CYS A 366 -8.68 11.75 19.19
N MET A 367 -7.74 11.12 18.49
CA MET A 367 -7.53 9.67 18.53
C MET A 367 -6.89 9.19 19.83
N CYS A 368 -6.10 10.03 20.51
CA CYS A 368 -5.44 9.68 21.76
C CYS A 368 -6.27 10.01 23.01
N TRP A 369 -7.43 10.65 22.85
CA TRP A 369 -8.31 11.11 23.94
C TRP A 369 -9.44 10.11 24.28
N GLY A 370 -9.19 8.83 24.04
CA GLY A 370 -10.11 7.74 24.38
C GLY A 370 -11.07 7.33 23.26
N MET A 371 -11.68 6.17 23.46
CA MET A 371 -12.55 5.52 22.47
C MET A 371 -13.74 6.40 22.06
N ASP A 372 -14.41 7.05 23.02
CA ASP A 372 -15.60 7.88 22.74
C ASP A 372 -15.27 9.07 21.84
N THR A 373 -14.12 9.70 22.05
CA THR A 373 -13.63 10.82 21.25
C THR A 373 -13.30 10.37 19.82
N ALA A 374 -12.62 9.23 19.68
CA ALA A 374 -12.35 8.62 18.37
C ALA A 374 -13.64 8.25 17.62
N LEU A 375 -14.62 7.64 18.31
CA LEU A 375 -15.93 7.32 17.73
C LEU A 375 -16.74 8.57 17.35
N ALA A 376 -16.64 9.65 18.12
CA ALA A 376 -17.25 10.93 17.77
C ALA A 376 -16.63 11.50 16.48
N LYS A 377 -15.30 11.47 16.36
CA LYS A 377 -14.61 11.92 15.15
C LYS A 377 -14.97 11.09 13.93
N MET A 378 -15.05 9.77 14.10
CA MET A 378 -15.48 8.86 13.03
C MET A 378 -16.88 9.20 12.52
N ARG A 379 -17.83 9.44 13.42
CA ARG A 379 -19.21 9.85 13.06
C ARG A 379 -19.24 11.21 12.35
N GLU A 380 -18.42 12.16 12.79
CA GLU A 380 -18.30 13.48 12.15
C GLU A 380 -17.88 13.34 10.67
N ILE A 381 -16.86 12.51 10.40
CA ILE A 381 -16.37 12.29 9.04
C ILE A 381 -17.41 11.55 8.20
N GLN A 382 -18.01 10.48 8.75
CA GLN A 382 -19.03 9.69 8.05
C GLN A 382 -20.27 10.53 7.68
N ALA A 383 -20.67 11.48 8.54
CA ALA A 383 -21.80 12.38 8.28
C ALA A 383 -21.57 13.32 7.08
N LYS A 384 -20.33 13.50 6.62
CA LYS A 384 -20.01 14.28 5.42
C LYS A 384 -20.26 13.49 4.13
N GLU A 385 -20.45 12.17 4.21
CA GLU A 385 -20.63 11.27 3.06
C GLU A 385 -19.60 11.54 1.94
N LYS A 386 -20.06 11.99 0.77
CA LYS A 386 -19.21 12.32 -0.40
C LYS A 386 -18.45 13.65 -0.26
N GLY A 387 -18.76 14.44 0.77
CA GLY A 387 -18.08 15.70 1.10
C GLY A 387 -16.81 15.55 1.93
N ALA A 388 -16.50 14.34 2.42
CA ALA A 388 -15.25 14.08 3.13
C ALA A 388 -14.04 14.22 2.20
N SER A 389 -13.03 14.95 2.64
CA SER A 389 -11.75 15.10 1.94
C SER A 389 -10.97 13.78 1.91
N ALA A 390 -9.95 13.69 1.03
CA ALA A 390 -9.10 12.50 0.95
C ALA A 390 -8.41 12.18 2.28
N VAL A 391 -7.91 13.20 2.99
CA VAL A 391 -7.28 13.06 4.31
C VAL A 391 -8.27 12.55 5.35
N GLU A 392 -9.54 12.98 5.30
CA GLU A 392 -10.57 12.48 6.21
C GLU A 392 -10.95 11.02 5.90
N GLN A 393 -10.92 10.60 4.63
CA GLN A 393 -11.13 9.19 4.26
C GLN A 393 -9.96 8.30 4.73
N ASP A 394 -8.73 8.77 4.60
CA ASP A 394 -7.53 8.12 5.16
C ASP A 394 -7.60 8.06 6.69
N MET A 395 -8.10 9.13 7.33
CA MET A 395 -8.30 9.20 8.77
C MET A 395 -9.38 8.21 9.23
N LEU A 396 -10.46 8.05 8.47
CA LEU A 396 -11.53 7.09 8.76
C LEU A 396 -10.97 5.66 8.80
N THR A 397 -10.12 5.30 7.82
CA THR A 397 -9.43 4.01 7.80
C THR A 397 -8.57 3.81 9.04
N THR A 398 -7.87 4.85 9.48
CA THR A 398 -7.03 4.81 10.69
C THR A 398 -7.88 4.74 11.96
N LEU A 399 -9.03 5.43 12.02
CA LEU A 399 -9.97 5.41 13.13
C LEU A 399 -10.57 4.02 13.37
N GLU A 400 -10.80 3.22 12.32
CA GLU A 400 -11.20 1.81 12.49
C GLU A 400 -10.15 1.01 13.28
N VAL A 401 -8.87 1.25 13.00
CA VAL A 401 -7.76 0.57 13.69
C VAL A 401 -7.58 1.09 15.12
N VAL A 402 -7.74 2.40 15.33
CA VAL A 402 -7.78 3.01 16.67
C VAL A 402 -8.93 2.44 17.51
N TYR A 403 -10.09 2.25 16.89
CA TYR A 403 -11.24 1.65 17.57
C TYR A 403 -10.97 0.19 17.94
N GLU A 404 -10.40 -0.61 17.04
CA GLU A 404 -9.96 -1.98 17.35
C GLU A 404 -8.93 -1.99 18.48
N PHE A 405 -7.93 -1.11 18.43
CA PHE A 405 -6.90 -0.96 19.45
C PHE A 405 -7.50 -0.73 20.85
N TYR A 406 -8.47 0.19 20.95
CA TYR A 406 -9.19 0.43 22.20
C TYR A 406 -10.09 -0.75 22.62
N LEU A 407 -10.79 -1.39 21.67
CA LEU A 407 -11.63 -2.56 21.96
C LEU A 407 -10.82 -3.73 22.56
N ARG A 408 -9.57 -3.87 22.15
CA ARG A 408 -8.65 -4.87 22.69
C ARG A 408 -8.04 -4.49 24.05
N GLY A 409 -8.46 -3.36 24.62
CA GLY A 409 -8.05 -2.91 25.95
C GLY A 409 -6.71 -2.18 25.99
N PHE A 410 -6.19 -1.72 24.86
CA PHE A 410 -5.02 -0.86 24.81
C PHE A 410 -5.41 0.62 24.87
N THR A 411 -4.46 1.48 25.22
CA THR A 411 -4.69 2.92 25.32
C THR A 411 -3.59 3.72 24.64
N PHE A 412 -3.87 4.98 24.31
CA PHE A 412 -2.83 5.92 23.94
C PHE A 412 -2.46 6.75 25.16
N ALA A 413 -1.18 7.01 25.35
CA ALA A 413 -0.75 8.15 26.15
C ALA A 413 -1.02 9.44 25.35
N HIS A 414 -1.02 10.57 26.04
CA HIS A 414 -0.93 11.86 25.35
C HIS A 414 0.45 12.00 24.70
N VAL A 415 0.59 12.95 23.78
CA VAL A 415 1.92 13.34 23.31
C VAL A 415 2.71 13.83 24.53
N ASP A 416 3.95 13.43 24.64
CA ASP A 416 4.83 13.82 25.75
C ASP A 416 6.09 14.47 25.17
N LEU A 417 6.37 15.71 25.59
CA LEU A 417 7.49 16.48 25.08
C LEU A 417 8.85 15.78 25.23
N TYR A 418 9.00 14.85 26.17
CA TYR A 418 10.25 14.17 26.48
C TYR A 418 10.24 12.66 26.18
N ALA A 419 9.07 12.03 26.05
CA ALA A 419 8.94 10.61 25.72
C ALA A 419 8.52 10.33 24.27
N SER A 420 7.77 11.22 23.61
CA SER A 420 7.35 11.03 22.21
C SER A 420 8.55 11.02 21.26
N HIS A 421 8.54 10.14 20.26
CA HIS A 421 9.51 10.20 19.14
C HIS A 421 9.08 11.24 18.10
N ALA A 422 9.95 11.55 17.14
CA ALA A 422 9.63 12.41 16.02
C ALA A 422 8.54 11.79 15.15
N THR A 423 8.75 10.53 14.76
CA THR A 423 7.94 9.84 13.72
C THR A 423 7.36 8.48 14.12
N LEU A 424 7.78 7.90 15.25
CA LEU A 424 7.46 6.51 15.60
C LEU A 424 6.64 6.43 16.90
N PHE A 425 5.56 5.66 16.88
CA PHE A 425 4.84 5.31 18.10
C PHE A 425 5.74 4.47 19.00
N GLN A 426 5.92 4.93 20.24
CA GLN A 426 6.70 4.20 21.25
C GLN A 426 5.78 3.26 22.02
N VAL A 427 6.32 2.10 22.41
CA VAL A 427 5.58 1.05 23.12
C VAL A 427 5.83 1.14 24.63
N ASP A 428 4.77 1.33 25.41
CA ASP A 428 4.77 1.18 26.87
C ASP A 428 4.04 -0.13 27.24
N LYS A 429 4.82 -1.20 27.40
CA LYS A 429 4.27 -2.54 27.70
C LYS A 429 3.62 -2.62 29.08
N GLU A 430 4.12 -1.85 30.06
CA GLU A 430 3.60 -1.86 31.43
C GLU A 430 2.19 -1.27 31.50
N LYS A 431 1.98 -0.15 30.79
CA LYS A 431 0.68 0.51 30.72
C LYS A 431 -0.22 -0.02 29.61
N LYS A 432 0.25 -0.97 28.82
CA LYS A 432 -0.44 -1.45 27.60
C LYS A 432 -0.80 -0.29 26.68
N ALA A 433 0.12 0.65 26.53
CA ALA A 433 -0.13 1.92 25.87
C ALA A 433 0.85 2.21 24.74
N LEU A 434 0.43 3.06 23.80
CA LEU A 434 1.31 3.66 22.80
C LEU A 434 1.48 5.15 23.06
N ILE A 435 2.72 5.64 22.95
CA ILE A 435 3.02 7.08 23.03
C ILE A 435 3.08 7.63 21.59
N PRO A 436 2.19 8.54 21.21
CA PRO A 436 2.15 9.09 19.85
C PRO A 436 3.39 9.94 19.54
N PRO A 437 3.91 9.89 18.31
CA PRO A 437 5.00 10.75 17.88
C PRO A 437 4.53 12.19 17.64
N PHE A 438 5.47 13.13 17.49
CA PHE A 438 5.12 14.51 17.18
C PHE A 438 4.43 14.66 15.81
N THR A 439 4.76 13.83 14.82
CA THR A 439 4.08 13.84 13.51
C THR A 439 2.61 13.38 13.56
N ALA A 440 2.16 12.77 14.67
CA ALA A 440 0.75 12.47 14.88
C ALA A 440 -0.09 13.74 15.20
N ILE A 441 0.56 14.89 15.39
CA ILE A 441 -0.09 16.18 15.62
C ILE A 441 -0.46 16.80 14.26
N PRO A 442 -1.73 17.20 14.06
CA PRO A 442 -2.17 17.81 12.82
C PRO A 442 -1.30 19.01 12.40
N GLY A 443 -0.78 18.97 11.17
CA GLY A 443 0.03 20.04 10.59
C GLY A 443 1.50 20.05 11.03
N LEU A 444 1.90 19.24 12.01
CA LEU A 444 3.29 19.18 12.47
C LEU A 444 4.08 18.15 11.64
N GLY A 445 4.83 18.65 10.64
CA GLY A 445 5.65 17.80 9.76
C GLY A 445 6.96 17.29 10.39
N GLU A 446 7.57 16.30 9.75
CA GLU A 446 8.78 15.62 10.23
C GLU A 446 9.93 16.57 10.59
N THR A 447 10.19 17.60 9.79
CA THR A 447 11.27 18.57 10.05
C THR A 447 11.09 19.29 11.39
N ALA A 448 9.84 19.62 11.76
CA ALA A 448 9.55 20.23 13.05
C ALA A 448 9.63 19.19 14.17
N ALA A 449 9.15 17.96 13.94
CA ALA A 449 9.22 16.85 14.88
C ALA A 449 10.66 16.49 15.28
N TRP A 450 11.56 16.35 14.30
CA TRP A 450 12.99 16.12 14.54
C TRP A 450 13.65 17.30 15.24
N SER A 451 13.31 18.53 14.84
CA SER A 451 13.79 19.73 15.53
C SER A 451 13.40 19.74 17.01
N ILE A 452 12.20 19.29 17.39
CA ILE A 452 11.81 19.17 18.80
C ILE A 452 12.69 18.15 19.52
N MET A 453 12.93 16.99 18.91
CA MET A 453 13.79 15.95 19.50
C MET A 453 15.23 16.40 19.71
N GLU A 454 15.81 17.10 18.74
CA GLU A 454 17.17 17.65 18.85
C GLU A 454 17.26 18.71 19.96
N GLN A 455 16.30 19.64 20.01
CA GLN A 455 16.36 20.78 20.93
C GLN A 455 16.02 20.43 22.37
N ARG A 456 15.31 19.32 22.60
CA ARG A 456 15.02 18.82 23.97
C ARG A 456 16.16 17.97 24.55
N GLU A 457 17.15 17.57 23.76
CA GLU A 457 18.19 16.66 24.22
C GLU A 457 18.99 17.29 25.38
N GLY A 458 19.06 16.59 26.52
CA GLY A 458 19.74 17.08 27.72
C GLY A 458 19.10 18.32 28.37
N LYS A 459 17.92 18.75 27.90
CA LYS A 459 17.27 19.99 28.34
C LYS A 459 15.88 19.73 28.91
N ARG A 460 15.51 20.48 29.95
CA ARG A 460 14.12 20.59 30.43
C ARG A 460 13.69 22.04 30.27
N PHE A 461 12.68 22.27 29.44
CA PHE A 461 12.09 23.58 29.24
C PHE A 461 11.29 23.99 30.48
N ILE A 462 11.46 25.23 30.93
CA ILE A 462 10.74 25.78 32.10
C ILE A 462 9.46 26.51 31.71
N SER A 463 9.31 26.88 30.44
CA SER A 463 8.12 27.55 29.90
C SER A 463 7.91 27.27 28.41
N ILE A 464 6.69 27.52 27.93
CA ILE A 464 6.34 27.40 26.51
C ILE A 464 7.08 28.44 25.68
N GLU A 465 7.32 29.63 26.22
CA GLU A 465 8.17 30.66 25.63
C GLU A 465 9.59 30.16 25.37
N GLU A 466 10.21 29.49 26.34
CA GLU A 466 11.56 28.93 26.18
C GLU A 466 11.58 27.80 25.13
N PHE A 467 10.59 26.92 25.15
CA PHE A 467 10.44 25.86 24.16
C PHE A 467 10.28 26.43 22.74
N SER A 468 9.42 27.44 22.59
CA SER A 468 9.18 28.14 21.32
C SER A 468 10.45 28.81 20.78
N ALA A 469 11.22 29.46 21.66
CA ALA A 469 12.48 30.10 21.31
C ALA A 469 13.55 29.08 20.87
N ALA A 470 13.61 27.92 21.50
CA ALA A 470 14.53 26.85 21.14
C ALA A 470 14.13 26.11 19.85
N CYS A 471 12.82 26.06 19.54
CA CYS A 471 12.27 25.31 18.41
C CYS A 471 11.64 26.25 17.36
N PRO A 472 12.42 27.07 16.62
CA PRO A 472 11.88 28.09 15.71
C PRO A 472 11.08 27.52 14.53
N LYS A 473 11.22 26.22 14.23
CA LYS A 473 10.44 25.49 13.22
C LYS A 473 9.02 25.12 13.72
N VAL A 474 8.74 25.32 15.00
CA VAL A 474 7.43 25.09 15.62
C VAL A 474 6.68 26.42 15.63
N SER A 475 5.68 26.54 14.76
CA SER A 475 4.85 27.75 14.64
C SER A 475 3.94 27.92 15.87
N LYS A 476 3.36 29.11 16.03
CA LYS A 476 2.33 29.35 17.07
C LYS A 476 1.16 28.37 16.96
N THR A 477 0.72 28.06 15.73
CA THR A 477 -0.33 27.06 15.48
C THR A 477 0.12 25.67 15.92
N HIS A 478 1.38 25.28 15.69
CA HIS A 478 1.91 24.01 16.20
C HIS A 478 1.90 23.97 17.73
N ILE A 479 2.20 25.07 18.42
CA ILE A 479 2.14 25.15 19.89
C ILE A 479 0.71 24.92 20.39
N GLU A 480 -0.29 25.53 19.76
CA GLU A 480 -1.71 25.29 20.11
C GLU A 480 -2.10 23.82 19.94
N GLN A 481 -1.65 23.18 18.85
CA GLN A 481 -1.90 21.75 18.61
C GLN A 481 -1.13 20.84 19.58
N LEU A 482 0.10 21.21 19.95
CA LEU A 482 0.88 20.53 20.99
C LEU A 482 0.17 20.59 22.35
N LYS A 483 -0.42 21.74 22.71
CA LYS A 483 -1.27 21.86 23.90
C LYS A 483 -2.50 20.96 23.79
N ALA A 484 -3.21 21.00 22.66
CA ALA A 484 -4.40 20.17 22.43
C ALA A 484 -4.11 18.67 22.43
N ALA A 485 -2.87 18.26 22.13
CA ALA A 485 -2.41 16.88 22.19
C ALA A 485 -1.82 16.48 23.56
N GLY A 486 -1.79 17.38 24.54
CA GLY A 486 -1.27 17.16 25.90
C GLY A 486 0.24 17.29 26.06
N ALA A 487 0.99 17.65 25.02
CA ALA A 487 2.46 17.68 25.03
C ALA A 487 3.06 18.73 25.97
N LEU A 488 2.30 19.77 26.28
CA LEU A 488 2.74 20.93 27.07
C LEU A 488 1.95 21.04 28.39
N ASP A 489 1.29 19.96 28.81
CA ASP A 489 0.50 19.93 30.04
C ASP A 489 1.37 20.24 31.27
N GLY A 490 0.91 21.19 32.10
CA GLY A 490 1.62 21.63 33.31
C GLY A 490 2.79 22.59 33.07
N MET A 491 3.10 22.97 31.82
CA MET A 491 4.12 23.96 31.50
C MET A 491 3.53 25.39 31.53
N PRO A 492 4.16 26.36 32.24
CA PRO A 492 3.70 27.74 32.24
C PRO A 492 3.95 28.42 30.88
N ASP A 493 3.13 29.40 30.53
CA ASP A 493 3.27 30.12 29.25
C ASP A 493 4.58 30.90 29.16
N THR A 494 4.99 31.58 30.24
CA THR A 494 6.19 32.43 30.28
C THR A 494 7.11 32.09 31.45
N SER A 495 8.40 32.39 31.28
CA SER A 495 9.38 32.28 32.36
C SER A 495 9.25 33.47 33.31
N GLN A 496 8.94 33.23 34.59
CA GLN A 496 8.81 34.30 35.59
C GLN A 496 10.18 34.80 36.14
N MET A 497 11.27 34.09 35.85
CA MET A 497 12.63 34.50 36.19
C MET A 497 13.60 34.13 35.05
N ASN A 498 14.43 35.09 34.64
CA ASN A 498 15.56 34.88 33.75
C ASN A 498 16.85 34.98 34.58
N LEU A 499 17.67 33.92 34.59
CA LEU A 499 18.84 33.80 35.46
C LEU A 499 20.01 34.72 35.07
N PHE A 500 19.99 35.32 33.87
CA PHE A 500 21.07 36.16 33.35
C PHE A 500 20.72 37.65 33.24
N ASP A 501 19.48 38.07 33.51
CA ASP A 501 19.09 39.50 33.47
C ASP A 501 19.52 40.28 34.73
N GLY A 502 20.29 39.64 35.62
CA GLY A 502 20.78 40.20 36.88
C GLY A 502 22.30 40.34 37.01
N PHE A 503 23.06 40.20 35.92
CA PHE A 503 24.53 40.36 35.92
C PHE A 503 25.02 41.40 34.92
#